data_AF-A0A661J8A4-F1
#
_entry.id   AF-A0A661J8A4-F1
#
_cell.length_a   1.000
_cell.length_b   1.000
_cell.length_c   1.000
_cell.angle_alpha   90.00
_cell.angle_beta   90.00
_cell.angle_gamma   90.00
#
_symmetry.space_group_name_H-M   'P 1'
#
loop_
_entity.id
_entity.type
_entity.pdbx_description
1 polymer ?
#
loop_
_entity_poly.entity_id
_entity_poly.type
_entity_poly.pdbx_seq_one_letter_code
_entity_poly.pdbx_strand_id
1 'polypeptide(L)'
;MAGKKLLSCLKKRDLLNSGKADKSELIKLGEHYLYEDRLSDAIDFFEKAEHFEGLIPLKEQCVAKGDYFLCHRLAKIVEESPSSAEWIQLGDNALHLGKLLFARSAYQQAENPEKVAQVEKLLQSSAQEQVLH
;
A
#
# COMPACT_ATOMS: atom_id res chain seq x y z
N MET A 1 6.60 22.89 20.71
CA MET A 1 6.16 22.60 19.33
C MET A 1 4.87 21.82 19.43
N ALA A 2 3.74 22.38 19.00
CA ALA A 2 2.43 21.75 19.16
C ALA A 2 2.42 20.43 18.38
N GLY A 3 2.31 19.31 19.10
CA GLY A 3 2.17 17.99 18.49
C GLY A 3 0.99 18.01 17.54
N LYS A 4 1.27 17.98 16.24
CA LYS A 4 0.24 17.84 15.21
C LYS A 4 -0.36 16.46 15.43
N LYS A 5 -1.49 16.41 16.13
CA LYS A 5 -2.20 15.19 16.46
C LYS A 5 -2.88 14.72 15.17
N LEU A 6 -2.73 13.44 14.84
CA LEU A 6 -3.50 12.80 13.77
C LEU A 6 -4.98 13.18 13.90
N LEU A 7 -5.61 13.50 12.77
CA LEU A 7 -7.02 13.86 12.77
C LEU A 7 -7.84 12.68 13.31
N SER A 8 -8.88 12.97 14.10
CA SER A 8 -9.86 11.94 14.44
C SER A 8 -10.57 11.46 13.16
N CYS A 9 -11.04 10.22 13.16
CA CYS A 9 -11.70 9.60 12.01
C CYS A 9 -12.84 10.47 11.44
N LEU A 10 -13.63 11.11 12.33
CA LEU A 10 -14.71 12.02 11.94
C LEU A 10 -14.19 13.28 11.25
N LYS A 11 -13.15 13.92 11.81
CA LYS A 11 -12.52 15.10 11.21
C LYS A 11 -11.88 14.80 9.85
N LYS A 12 -11.22 13.64 9.73
CA LYS A 12 -10.66 13.17 8.44
C LYS A 12 -11.78 13.03 7.39
N ARG A 13 -12.87 12.34 7.74
CA ARG A 13 -14.02 12.13 6.85
C ARG A 13 -14.62 13.47 6.40
N ASP A 14 -14.88 14.38 7.34
CA ASP A 14 -15.49 15.67 7.02
C ASP A 14 -14.58 16.49 6.10
N LEU A 15 -13.26 16.49 6.36
CA LEU A 15 -12.30 17.20 5.51
C LEU A 15 -12.25 16.64 4.08
N LEU A 16 -12.12 15.32 3.92
CA LEU A 16 -12.05 14.65 2.61
C LEU A 16 -13.35 14.78 1.79
N ASN A 17 -14.50 14.89 2.46
CA ASN A 17 -15.82 14.98 1.80
C ASN A 17 -16.34 16.40 1.62
N SER A 18 -15.83 17.39 2.38
CA SER A 18 -16.36 18.76 2.35
C SER A 18 -16.16 19.51 1.03
N GLY A 19 -15.27 19.01 0.14
CA GLY A 19 -14.96 19.64 -1.16
C GLY A 19 -14.31 21.04 -1.07
N LYS A 20 -14.13 21.57 0.14
CA LYS A 20 -13.58 22.91 0.43
C LYS A 20 -12.18 22.86 1.03
N ALA A 21 -11.59 21.67 1.12
CA ALA A 21 -10.27 21.51 1.70
C ALA A 21 -9.21 22.14 0.79
N ASP A 22 -8.36 22.98 1.38
CA ASP A 22 -7.23 23.57 0.69
C ASP A 22 -6.22 22.50 0.29
N LYS A 23 -5.73 22.54 -0.96
CA LYS A 23 -4.79 21.53 -1.49
C LYS A 23 -3.49 21.50 -0.69
N SER A 24 -2.97 22.66 -0.27
CA SER A 24 -1.74 22.73 0.54
C SER A 24 -1.93 22.08 1.91
N GLU A 25 -3.10 22.28 2.53
CA GLU A 25 -3.43 21.62 3.81
C GLU A 25 -3.57 20.10 3.64
N LEU A 26 -4.18 19.61 2.54
CA LEU A 26 -4.26 18.18 2.24
C LEU A 26 -2.87 17.56 2.04
N ILE A 27 -1.97 18.24 1.32
CA ILE A 27 -0.58 17.78 1.11
C ILE A 27 0.15 17.67 2.45
N LYS A 28 0.12 18.71 3.29
CA LYS A 28 0.76 18.67 4.62
C LYS A 28 0.22 17.55 5.50
N LEU A 29 -1.08 17.27 5.40
CA LEU A 29 -1.68 16.14 6.10
C LEU A 29 -1.15 14.82 5.55
N GLY A 30 -1.14 14.64 4.22
CA GLY A 30 -0.56 13.46 3.57
C GLY A 30 0.88 13.20 3.98
N GLU A 31 1.74 14.22 3.98
CA GLU A 31 3.12 14.15 4.46
C GLU A 31 3.21 13.74 5.93
N HIS A 32 2.31 14.25 6.77
CA HIS A 32 2.28 13.88 8.18
C HIS A 32 1.86 12.43 8.39
N TYR A 33 0.84 11.93 7.67
CA TYR A 33 0.48 10.51 7.71
C TYR A 33 1.58 9.61 7.15
N LEU A 34 2.30 10.08 6.11
CA LEU A 34 3.44 9.38 5.56
C LEU A 34 4.56 9.23 6.59
N TYR A 35 4.89 10.30 7.33
CA TYR A 35 5.87 10.28 8.41
C TYR A 35 5.49 9.32 9.53
N GLU A 36 4.19 9.20 9.83
CA GLU A 36 3.63 8.29 10.84
C GLU A 36 3.40 6.87 10.30
N ASP A 37 3.96 6.52 9.14
CA ASP A 37 3.89 5.20 8.51
C ASP A 37 2.46 4.76 8.11
N ARG A 38 1.50 5.70 8.12
CA ARG A 38 0.09 5.49 7.79
C ARG A 38 -0.17 5.67 6.31
N LEU A 39 0.36 4.74 5.52
CA LEU A 39 0.37 4.82 4.05
C LEU A 39 -1.05 4.96 3.44
N SER A 40 -2.02 4.20 3.93
CA SER A 40 -3.41 4.26 3.42
C SER A 40 -4.03 5.65 3.60
N ASP A 41 -3.85 6.25 4.78
CA ASP A 41 -4.32 7.61 5.05
C ASP A 41 -3.59 8.63 4.17
N ALA A 42 -2.28 8.53 4.05
CA ALA A 42 -1.47 9.42 3.21
C ALA A 42 -1.91 9.39 1.74
N ILE A 43 -2.19 8.19 1.20
CA ILE A 43 -2.73 8.02 -0.16
C ILE A 43 -4.05 8.77 -0.32
N ASP A 44 -5.00 8.63 0.61
CA ASP A 44 -6.30 9.33 0.54
C ASP A 44 -6.12 10.85 0.43
N PHE A 45 -5.19 11.41 1.20
CA PHE A 45 -4.93 12.86 1.23
C PHE A 45 -4.25 13.35 -0.05
N PHE A 46 -3.23 12.63 -0.55
CA PHE A 46 -2.54 13.02 -1.78
C PHE A 46 -3.41 12.81 -3.02
N GLU A 47 -4.18 11.72 -3.09
CA GLU A 47 -5.18 11.48 -4.13
C GLU A 47 -6.17 12.64 -4.19
N LYS A 48 -6.71 13.04 -3.03
CA LYS A 48 -7.66 14.16 -2.94
C LYS A 48 -7.05 15.51 -3.31
N ALA A 49 -5.75 15.69 -3.03
CA ALA A 49 -5.02 16.90 -3.39
C ALA A 49 -4.55 16.92 -4.85
N GLU A 50 -4.69 15.81 -5.59
CA GLU A 50 -4.10 15.59 -6.91
C GLU A 50 -2.56 15.76 -6.89
N HIS A 51 -1.93 15.39 -5.78
CA HIS A 51 -0.50 15.55 -5.56
C HIS A 51 0.27 14.26 -5.87
N PHE A 52 0.50 14.00 -7.15
CA PHE A 52 1.14 12.77 -7.64
C PHE A 52 2.61 12.62 -7.19
N GLU A 53 3.34 13.72 -7.04
CA GLU A 53 4.73 13.69 -6.56
C GLU A 53 4.82 13.08 -5.15
N GLY A 54 3.84 13.34 -4.29
CA GLY A 54 3.75 12.75 -2.95
C GLY A 54 3.44 11.25 -2.94
N LEU A 55 2.98 10.68 -4.05
CA LEU A 55 2.71 9.24 -4.20
C LEU A 55 3.96 8.43 -4.52
N ILE A 56 5.04 9.05 -5.01
CA ILE A 56 6.31 8.40 -5.32
C ILE A 56 6.91 7.70 -4.08
N PRO A 57 7.17 8.39 -2.95
CA PRO A 57 7.73 7.75 -1.76
C PRO A 57 6.76 6.74 -1.13
N LEU A 58 5.45 6.87 -1.36
CA LEU A 58 4.46 5.89 -0.93
C LEU A 58 4.58 4.59 -1.70
N LYS A 59 4.80 4.65 -3.02
CA LYS A 59 4.99 3.48 -3.88
C LYS A 59 6.17 2.65 -3.40
N GLU A 60 7.31 3.29 -3.16
CA GLU A 60 8.52 2.62 -2.66
C GLU A 60 8.29 1.93 -1.31
N GLN A 61 7.61 2.60 -0.38
CA GLN A 61 7.28 2.02 0.93
C GLN A 61 6.27 0.87 0.83
N CYS A 62 5.27 0.96 -0.04
CA CYS A 62 4.32 -0.12 -0.24
C CYS A 62 5.00 -1.38 -0.83
N VAL A 63 5.91 -1.20 -1.79
CA VAL A 63 6.74 -2.28 -2.34
C VAL A 63 7.63 -2.88 -1.26
N ALA A 64 8.33 -2.06 -0.47
CA ALA A 64 9.21 -2.52 0.61
C ALA A 64 8.46 -3.32 1.69
N LYS A 65 7.23 -2.92 2.02
CA LYS A 65 6.36 -3.63 2.97
C LYS A 65 5.63 -4.82 2.38
N GLY A 66 5.76 -5.07 1.08
CA GLY A 66 5.01 -6.11 0.38
C GLY A 66 3.49 -5.92 0.48
N ASP A 67 3.00 -4.68 0.52
CA ASP A 67 1.55 -4.41 0.60
C ASP A 67 0.96 -4.32 -0.81
N TYR A 68 0.50 -5.49 -1.30
CA TYR A 68 -0.09 -5.61 -2.63
C TYR A 68 -1.28 -4.67 -2.82
N PHE A 69 -2.17 -4.56 -1.83
CA PHE A 69 -3.40 -3.77 -1.96
C PHE A 69 -3.10 -2.29 -2.11
N LEU A 70 -2.16 -1.76 -1.32
CA LEU A 70 -1.76 -0.36 -1.41
C LEU A 70 -1.02 -0.06 -2.71
N CYS A 71 -0.10 -0.92 -3.15
CA CYS A 71 0.56 -0.76 -4.46
C CYS A 71 -0.42 -0.80 -5.62
N HIS A 72 -1.36 -1.74 -5.61
CA HIS A 72 -2.38 -1.85 -6.64
C HIS A 72 -3.34 -0.65 -6.64
N ARG A 73 -3.67 -0.11 -5.46
CA ARG A 73 -4.44 1.13 -5.33
C ARG A 73 -3.67 2.32 -5.93
N LEU A 74 -2.39 2.48 -5.58
CA LEU A 74 -1.53 3.53 -6.12
C LEU A 74 -1.46 3.47 -7.64
N ALA A 75 -1.27 2.28 -8.20
CA ALA A 75 -1.26 2.06 -9.65
C ALA A 75 -2.53 2.58 -10.34
N LYS A 76 -3.70 2.38 -9.72
CA LYS A 76 -4.97 2.89 -10.23
C LYS A 76 -5.08 4.41 -10.16
N ILE A 77 -4.53 5.03 -9.12
CA ILE A 77 -4.58 6.49 -8.93
C ILE A 77 -3.67 7.20 -9.93
N VAL A 78 -2.48 6.65 -10.16
CA VAL A 78 -1.48 7.20 -11.09
C VAL A 78 -1.80 6.81 -12.55
N GLU A 79 -2.80 5.95 -12.76
CA GLU A 79 -3.13 5.35 -14.06
C GLU A 79 -1.93 4.67 -14.73
N GLU A 80 -0.96 4.23 -13.92
CA GLU A 80 0.28 3.61 -14.35
C GLU A 80 0.46 2.27 -13.61
N SER A 81 0.49 1.20 -14.38
CA SER A 81 0.72 -0.15 -13.85
C SER A 81 2.20 -0.36 -13.57
N PRO A 82 2.58 -0.88 -12.39
CA PRO A 82 3.93 -1.35 -12.13
C PRO A 82 4.36 -2.40 -13.16
N SER A 83 5.64 -2.38 -13.50
CA SER A 83 6.26 -3.38 -14.35
C SER A 83 6.26 -4.76 -13.69
N SER A 84 6.41 -5.83 -14.49
CA SER A 84 6.52 -7.20 -13.95
C SER A 84 7.67 -7.33 -12.94
N ALA A 85 8.78 -6.59 -13.14
CA ALA A 85 9.90 -6.59 -12.21
C ALA A 85 9.53 -5.98 -10.83
N GLU A 86 8.77 -4.89 -10.82
CA GLU A 86 8.28 -4.27 -9.58
C GLU A 86 7.28 -5.18 -8.86
N TRP A 87 6.40 -5.85 -9.60
CA TRP A 87 5.48 -6.84 -9.03
C TRP A 87 6.22 -8.04 -8.42
N ILE A 88 7.29 -8.51 -9.07
CA ILE A 88 8.16 -9.56 -8.51
C ILE A 88 8.80 -9.06 -7.22
N GLN A 89 9.39 -7.87 -7.22
CA GLN A 89 10.03 -7.29 -6.02
C GLN A 89 9.03 -7.14 -4.86
N LEU A 90 7.82 -6.65 -5.14
CA LEU A 90 6.74 -6.58 -4.14
C LEU A 90 6.43 -7.96 -3.58
N GLY A 91 6.31 -8.96 -4.46
CA GLY A 91 6.02 -10.32 -4.06
C GLY A 91 7.12 -10.94 -3.21
N ASP A 92 8.39 -10.69 -3.54
CA ASP A 92 9.54 -11.15 -2.77
C ASP A 92 9.55 -10.54 -1.36
N ASN A 93 9.30 -9.23 -1.26
CA ASN A 93 9.20 -8.54 0.03
C ASN A 93 8.02 -9.07 0.85
N ALA A 94 6.85 -9.26 0.22
CA ALA A 94 5.69 -9.85 0.88
C ALA A 94 5.97 -11.27 1.38
N LEU A 95 6.67 -12.08 0.58
CA LEU A 95 7.05 -13.44 0.92
C LEU A 95 8.01 -13.47 2.11
N HIS A 96 9.05 -12.64 2.12
CA HIS A 96 9.98 -12.51 3.24
C HIS A 96 9.30 -12.06 4.54
N LEU A 97 8.23 -11.27 4.43
CA LEU A 97 7.41 -10.82 5.55
C LEU A 97 6.31 -11.82 5.96
N GLY A 98 6.25 -13.00 5.32
CA GLY A 98 5.24 -14.03 5.59
C GLY A 98 3.84 -13.71 5.07
N LYS A 99 3.68 -12.64 4.28
CA LYS A 99 2.40 -12.21 3.68
C LYS A 99 2.12 -13.00 2.40
N LEU A 100 1.97 -14.31 2.54
CA LEU A 100 1.91 -15.25 1.41
C LEU A 100 0.79 -14.93 0.40
N LEU A 101 -0.39 -14.50 0.85
CA LEU A 101 -1.48 -14.10 -0.06
C LEU A 101 -1.12 -12.88 -0.91
N PHE A 102 -0.41 -11.90 -0.32
CA PHE A 102 0.01 -10.70 -1.04
C PHE A 102 1.13 -11.03 -2.02
N ALA A 103 2.06 -11.90 -1.63
CA ALA A 103 3.11 -12.40 -2.51
C ALA A 103 2.51 -13.11 -3.73
N ARG A 104 1.55 -14.02 -3.51
CA ARG A 104 0.84 -14.71 -4.59
C ARG A 104 0.18 -13.74 -5.56
N SER A 105 -0.58 -12.76 -5.05
CA SER A 105 -1.26 -11.77 -5.90
C SER A 105 -0.27 -10.92 -6.69
N ALA A 106 0.86 -10.55 -6.10
CA ALA A 106 1.91 -9.82 -6.80
C ALA A 106 2.52 -10.65 -7.95
N TYR A 107 2.84 -11.92 -7.71
CA TYR A 107 3.38 -12.79 -8.75
C TYR A 107 2.37 -13.11 -9.87
N GLN A 108 1.08 -13.11 -9.57
CA GLN A 108 0.03 -13.19 -10.59
C GLN A 108 0.03 -11.95 -11.50
N GLN A 109 0.17 -10.74 -10.94
CA GLN A 109 0.30 -9.51 -11.74
C GLN A 109 1.60 -9.48 -12.55
N ALA A 110 2.66 -10.09 -12.05
CA ALA A 110 3.91 -10.26 -12.78
C ALA A 110 3.86 -11.34 -13.87
N GLU A 111 2.74 -12.06 -14.01
CA GLU A 111 2.60 -13.21 -14.91
C GLU A 111 3.70 -14.27 -14.68
N ASN A 112 4.09 -14.47 -13.42
CA ASN A 112 5.15 -15.40 -13.03
C ASN A 112 4.58 -16.69 -12.38
N PRO A 113 4.22 -17.71 -13.17
CA PRO A 113 3.58 -18.92 -12.66
C PRO A 113 4.49 -19.74 -11.74
N GLU A 114 5.81 -19.68 -11.93
CA GLU A 114 6.78 -20.41 -11.10
C GLU A 114 6.75 -19.90 -9.66
N LYS A 115 6.81 -18.58 -9.46
CA LYS A 115 6.72 -17.97 -8.13
C LYS A 115 5.33 -18.12 -7.51
N VAL A 116 4.26 -18.07 -8.32
CA VAL A 116 2.89 -18.38 -7.84
C VAL A 116 2.83 -19.79 -7.27
N ALA A 117 3.32 -20.79 -8.01
CA ALA A 117 3.31 -22.19 -7.57
C ALA A 117 4.16 -22.41 -6.31
N GLN A 118 5.28 -21.70 -6.18
CA GLN A 118 6.11 -21.73 -4.97
C GLN A 118 5.34 -21.24 -3.74
N VAL A 119 4.69 -20.09 -3.84
CA VAL A 119 3.92 -19.52 -2.72
C VAL A 119 2.68 -20.35 -2.39
N GLU A 120 2.02 -20.93 -3.40
CA GLU A 120 0.87 -21.81 -3.18
C GLU A 120 1.25 -23.07 -2.39
N LYS A 121 2.43 -23.66 -2.65
CA LYS A 121 2.96 -24.76 -1.82
C LYS A 121 3.16 -24.32 -0.37
N LEU A 122 3.73 -23.14 -0.14
CA LEU A 122 3.93 -22.59 1.21
C LEU A 122 2.61 -22.31 1.94
N LEU A 123 1.59 -21.83 1.23
CA LEU A 123 0.23 -21.64 1.75
C LEU A 123 -0.41 -22.97 2.17
N GLN A 124 -0.21 -24.03 1.38
CA GLN A 124 -0.73 -25.36 1.70
C GLN A 124 -0.02 -25.96 2.93
N SER A 125 1.30 -25.84 3.03
CA SER A 125 2.06 -26.34 4.18
C SER A 125 1.71 -25.59 5.47
N SER A 126 1.62 -24.25 5.42
CA SER A 126 1.26 -23.43 6.59
C SER A 126 -0.16 -23.68 7.10
N ALA A 127 -1.11 -23.97 6.20
CA ALA A 127 -2.46 -24.37 6.57
C ALA A 127 -2.51 -25.75 7.25
N GLN A 128 -1.60 -26.67 6.92
CA GLN A 128 -1.54 -28.00 7.54
C GLN A 128 -0.95 -27.98 8.95
N GLU A 129 0.03 -27.10 9.22
CA GLU A 129 0.62 -26.94 10.56
C GLU A 129 -0.34 -26.34 11.60
N GLN A 130 -1.33 -25.54 11.18
CA GLN A 130 -2.33 -24.95 12.09
C GLN A 130 -3.43 -25.93 12.52
N VAL A 131 -3.60 -27.07 11.84
CA VAL A 131 -4.63 -28.08 12.17
C VAL A 131 -4.11 -29.12 13.18
N LEU A 132 -2.81 -29.12 13.46
CA LEU A 132 -2.16 -30.11 14.33
C LEU A 132 -1.96 -29.64 15.79
N HIS A 133 -2.52 -28.49 16.17
CA HIS A 133 -2.49 -27.94 17.53
C HIS A 133 -3.89 -27.76 18.11
#